data_AF-A0A4Q5ZNH9-F1
#
_entry.id   AF-A0A4Q5ZNH9-F1
#
_cell.length_a   1.000
_cell.length_b   1.000
_cell.length_c   1.000
_cell.angle_alpha   90.00
_cell.angle_beta   90.00
_cell.angle_gamma   90.00
#
_symmetry.space_group_name_H-M   'P 1'
#
loop_
_entity.id
_entity.type
_entity.pdbx_description
1 polymer ?
#
loop_
_entity_poly.entity_id
_entity_poly.type
_entity_poly.pdbx_seq_one_letter_code
_entity_poly.pdbx_strand_id
1 'polypeptide(L)'
;YYNAQKLAWRPQVVFQRDVYTSHTDSVVVNDTVVNPPALVKIYGNPDGNHIINDNDPANPAIYTSTKTVWINPYAYIYRNGVKIDSIANVRDSMLINHNLNWYSNTVKYEIGRSISPYGIQLDLGAGRTRVYDVTDYYALLQDTVDLEVGGTQEIQDVKFAFIKGEPAAEVNRILQPWGKGWSQYRYSQIASDAVLPPMTLSLLPNTDQVKFRSYISGHGGAENSGPSFPNGCCEFMFNDHFYKSNGQTVYPFRIQRSDCGLNPIYPQGGTWVYDREGWCPGDIITANDYNVTSHMSGGQINLDYNISPIPAGGGNVGNGVYDVGLQVIEYKTPNRNNDAELYDILKPSDAFAVSRVNPICHTPQVIIRNSGKNALTAAVIKYKVSGGVEETLNWTGNLKFMDTAKVDLPITLATFWAGDQSNTFIARIAGANGVADEYAGNDQATSPFNIPDILPTDQIVVKYKTNSAPQENVLRIRNELGAVVLQKSGLTANTTYNDTLLLPIGCYTLTMDDDGNNGLSWWAATAQGTGSLALGNATT
;
A
#
# COMPACT_ATOMS: atom_id res chain seq x y z
N TYR A 1 27.06 49.34 69.31
CA TYR A 1 28.04 48.91 70.31
C TYR A 1 27.53 49.29 71.70
N TYR A 2 26.91 48.33 72.39
CA TYR A 2 26.63 48.39 73.82
C TYR A 2 27.68 47.49 74.51
N ASN A 3 28.24 47.94 75.64
CA ASN A 3 29.28 47.28 76.45
C ASN A 3 30.74 47.32 75.93
N ALA A 4 31.24 48.49 75.50
CA ALA A 4 32.68 48.70 75.34
C ALA A 4 33.25 49.49 76.52
N GLN A 5 34.25 48.93 77.21
CA GLN A 5 34.96 49.54 78.32
C GLN A 5 36.32 50.09 77.84
N LYS A 6 36.64 51.35 78.17
CA LYS A 6 37.90 51.98 77.77
C LYS A 6 39.07 51.40 78.57
N LEU A 7 39.96 50.65 77.91
CA LEU A 7 41.18 50.15 78.54
C LEU A 7 42.28 51.23 78.50
N ALA A 8 43.03 51.36 79.60
CA ALA A 8 44.17 52.28 79.73
C ALA A 8 45.49 51.67 79.19
N TRP A 9 45.40 50.61 78.39
CA TRP A 9 46.57 49.95 77.81
C TRP A 9 46.97 50.68 76.54
N ARG A 10 48.15 51.30 76.57
CA ARG A 10 48.83 51.75 75.36
C ARG A 10 49.75 50.62 74.91
N PRO A 11 49.60 50.08 73.68
CA PRO A 11 50.58 49.13 73.17
C PRO A 11 51.95 49.82 73.16
N GLN A 12 52.97 49.11 73.62
CA GLN A 12 54.34 49.59 73.50
C GLN A 12 54.75 49.46 72.02
N VAL A 13 54.61 50.54 71.27
CA VAL A 13 54.98 50.57 69.85
C VAL A 13 56.43 51.01 69.73
N VAL A 14 57.27 50.10 69.26
CA VAL A 14 58.65 50.39 68.85
C VAL A 14 58.69 50.32 67.33
N PHE A 15 59.17 51.37 66.68
CA PHE A 15 59.39 51.36 65.24
C PHE A 15 60.83 50.93 64.96
N GLN A 16 60.99 49.75 64.37
CA GLN A 16 62.28 49.23 63.91
C GLN A 16 62.38 49.39 62.40
N ARG A 17 63.54 49.80 61.90
CA ARG A 17 63.83 49.93 60.47
C ARG A 17 64.82 48.83 60.08
N ASP A 18 64.30 47.72 59.58
CA ASP A 18 65.11 46.63 59.03
C ASP A 18 65.08 46.67 57.49
N VAL A 19 66.13 46.13 56.86
CA VAL A 19 66.14 45.82 55.42
C VAL A 19 65.66 44.38 55.27
N TYR A 20 64.42 44.19 54.83
CA TYR A 20 63.88 42.86 54.53
C TYR A 20 64.29 42.44 53.12
N THR A 21 65.08 41.38 53.01
CA THR A 21 65.25 40.66 51.75
C THR A 21 64.07 39.69 51.66
N SER A 22 63.05 40.00 50.86
CA SER A 22 62.02 39.02 50.53
C SER A 22 62.56 38.11 49.44
N HIS A 23 62.58 36.80 49.69
CA HIS A 23 62.69 35.81 48.62
C HIS A 23 61.29 35.29 48.31
N THR A 24 61.00 35.08 47.04
CA THR A 24 59.78 34.39 46.62
C THR A 24 60.07 32.90 46.69
N ASP A 25 59.51 32.22 47.68
CA ASP A 25 59.59 30.76 47.75
C ASP A 25 58.36 30.18 47.02
N SER A 26 58.60 29.38 45.99
CA SER A 26 57.55 28.64 45.29
C SER A 26 57.49 27.23 45.85
N VAL A 27 56.41 26.91 46.56
CA VAL A 27 56.12 25.54 46.98
C VAL A 27 55.40 24.83 45.83
N VAL A 28 55.88 23.65 45.44
CA VAL A 28 55.14 22.80 44.50
C VAL A 28 53.88 22.33 45.20
N VAL A 29 52.73 22.80 44.70
CA VAL A 29 51.42 22.32 45.13
C VAL A 29 50.94 21.31 44.09
N ASN A 30 50.71 20.08 44.53
CA ASN A 30 50.03 19.10 43.71
C ASN A 30 48.53 19.37 43.78
N ASP A 31 47.93 19.67 42.64
CA ASP A 31 46.49 19.83 42.50
C ASP A 31 45.92 18.65 41.69
N THR A 32 44.71 18.22 42.04
CA THR A 32 44.02 17.11 41.36
C THR A 32 42.79 17.65 40.66
N VAL A 33 42.82 17.66 39.33
CA VAL A 33 41.65 18.01 38.52
C VAL A 33 40.85 16.73 38.27
N VAL A 34 39.62 16.70 38.78
CA VAL A 34 38.71 15.58 38.59
C VAL A 34 38.17 15.60 37.16
N ASN A 35 38.37 14.49 36.44
CA ASN A 35 37.68 14.29 35.17
C ASN A 35 36.20 14.01 35.44
N PRO A 36 35.27 14.71 34.76
CA PRO A 36 33.86 14.49 34.96
C PRO A 36 33.51 13.05 34.56
N PRO A 37 32.67 12.35 35.35
CA PRO A 37 32.21 11.03 34.98
C PRO A 37 31.21 11.10 33.81
N ALA A 38 31.05 9.99 33.10
CA ALA A 38 30.00 9.79 32.12
C ALA A 38 28.72 9.27 32.80
N LEU A 39 27.56 9.65 32.27
CA LEU A 39 26.27 9.14 32.70
C LEU A 39 25.80 8.06 31.73
N VAL A 40 25.62 6.83 32.21
CA VAL A 40 24.99 5.73 31.47
C VAL A 40 23.51 5.68 31.84
N LYS A 41 22.64 5.69 30.83
CA LYS A 41 21.19 5.47 31.00
C LYS A 41 20.91 3.98 30.80
N ILE A 42 20.13 3.39 31.70
CA ILE A 42 19.76 1.98 31.66
C ILE A 42 18.27 1.88 31.34
N TYR A 43 17.94 1.04 30.38
CA TYR A 43 16.57 0.76 29.93
C TYR A 43 16.22 -0.66 30.39
N GLY A 44 15.53 -0.76 31.52
CA GLY A 44 15.22 -2.05 32.17
C GLY A 44 13.73 -2.34 32.30
N ASN A 45 12.88 -1.61 31.60
CA ASN A 45 11.45 -1.88 31.57
C ASN A 45 11.20 -3.22 30.85
N PRO A 46 10.34 -4.10 31.38
CA PRO A 46 10.05 -5.39 30.76
C PRO A 46 9.35 -5.19 29.42
N ASP A 47 9.69 -6.02 28.45
CA ASP A 47 8.87 -6.19 27.26
C ASP A 47 7.53 -6.83 27.65
N GLY A 48 6.45 -6.52 26.95
CA GLY A 48 5.12 -6.95 27.34
C GLY A 48 4.17 -7.06 26.16
N ASN A 49 3.38 -8.15 26.15
CA ASN A 49 2.32 -8.41 25.16
C ASN A 49 1.05 -7.57 25.41
N HIS A 50 1.19 -6.30 25.82
CA HIS A 50 0.04 -5.45 26.15
C HIS A 50 0.35 -3.97 25.97
N ILE A 51 -0.63 -3.21 25.48
CA ILE A 51 -0.91 -1.79 25.77
C ILE A 51 0.08 -0.93 26.62
N ILE A 52 1.20 -0.37 26.14
CA ILE A 52 2.03 0.56 26.94
C ILE A 52 1.98 1.96 26.32
N ASN A 53 1.35 2.91 27.02
CA ASN A 53 1.24 4.29 26.56
C ASN A 53 2.60 5.01 26.57
N ASP A 54 2.77 6.02 25.71
CA ASP A 54 4.04 6.73 25.60
C ASP A 54 4.47 7.43 26.91
N ASN A 55 3.49 7.85 27.73
CA ASN A 55 3.72 8.47 29.04
C ASN A 55 3.73 7.47 30.20
N ASP A 56 3.60 6.17 29.92
CA ASP A 56 3.59 5.13 30.94
C ASP A 56 4.99 4.96 31.55
N PRO A 57 5.15 4.91 32.89
CA PRO A 57 6.43 4.65 33.54
C PRO A 57 7.10 3.33 33.09
N ALA A 58 6.33 2.36 32.59
CA ALA A 58 6.81 1.10 32.04
C ALA A 58 7.25 1.19 30.56
N ASN A 59 7.20 2.36 29.91
CA ASN A 59 7.61 2.54 28.52
C ASN A 59 9.10 2.19 28.30
N PRO A 60 9.45 1.27 27.38
CA PRO A 60 10.84 0.90 27.08
C PRO A 60 11.73 2.04 26.56
N ALA A 61 11.17 3.14 26.05
CA ALA A 61 11.90 4.34 25.66
C ALA A 61 12.29 5.23 26.85
N ILE A 62 11.78 4.95 28.06
CA ILE A 62 12.12 5.67 29.28
C ILE A 62 13.23 4.91 30.01
N TYR A 63 14.30 5.60 30.37
CA TYR A 63 15.36 5.00 31.17
C TYR A 63 14.85 4.75 32.59
N THR A 64 15.04 3.53 33.09
CA THR A 64 14.58 3.14 34.44
C THR A 64 15.56 3.54 35.52
N SER A 65 16.83 3.71 35.15
CA SER A 65 17.87 4.14 36.08
C SER A 65 19.06 4.76 35.34
N THR A 66 19.92 5.42 36.09
CA THR A 66 21.19 5.94 35.60
C THR A 66 22.34 5.40 36.43
N LYS A 67 23.50 5.24 35.80
CA LYS A 67 24.75 4.86 36.44
C LYS A 67 25.86 5.80 36.01
N THR A 68 26.51 6.41 37.00
CA THR A 68 27.67 7.27 36.78
C THR A 68 28.93 6.40 36.70
N VAL A 69 29.72 6.56 35.64
CA VAL A 69 30.94 5.76 35.40
C VAL A 69 32.10 6.63 34.94
N TRP A 70 33.32 6.24 35.29
CA TRP A 70 34.53 6.83 34.71
C TRP A 70 35.01 5.97 33.54
N ILE A 71 35.11 6.58 32.37
CA ILE A 71 35.45 5.90 31.12
C ILE A 71 36.93 6.04 30.72
N ASN A 72 37.70 6.84 31.47
CA ASN A 72 39.09 7.14 31.14
C ASN A 72 40.00 5.97 31.56
N PRO A 73 40.69 5.29 30.63
CA PRO A 73 41.55 4.16 30.96
C PRO A 73 42.83 4.56 31.71
N TYR A 74 43.17 5.85 31.72
CA TYR A 74 44.35 6.38 32.41
C TYR A 74 44.02 7.68 33.15
N ALA A 75 44.62 7.87 34.32
CA ALA A 75 44.79 9.17 34.96
C ALA A 75 46.15 9.75 34.54
N TYR A 76 46.21 11.03 34.22
CA TYR A 76 47.43 11.67 33.70
C TYR A 76 48.03 12.63 34.72
N ILE A 77 49.35 12.61 34.85
CA ILE A 77 50.10 13.54 35.69
C ILE A 77 50.72 14.61 34.80
N TYR A 78 50.52 15.87 35.19
CA TYR A 78 51.01 17.02 34.45
C TYR A 78 52.03 17.81 35.27
N ARG A 79 53.02 18.40 34.60
CA ARG A 79 53.93 19.39 35.16
C ARG A 79 53.98 20.58 34.21
N ASN A 80 53.64 21.76 34.70
CA ASN A 80 53.56 23.01 33.91
C ASN A 80 52.69 22.86 32.64
N GLY A 81 51.56 22.16 32.75
CA GLY A 81 50.64 21.92 31.63
C GLY A 81 51.08 20.83 30.65
N VAL A 82 52.27 20.24 30.81
CA VAL A 82 52.76 19.14 29.98
C VAL A 82 52.49 17.82 30.67
N LYS A 83 51.87 16.87 29.95
CA LYS A 83 51.66 15.49 30.43
C LYS A 83 53.02 14.80 30.55
N ILE A 84 53.38 14.39 31.75
CA ILE A 84 54.67 13.75 32.04
C ILE A 84 54.55 12.27 32.39
N ASP A 85 53.37 11.81 32.83
CA ASP A 85 53.15 10.41 33.21
C ASP A 85 51.67 10.03 33.14
N SER A 86 51.38 8.73 33.28
CA SER A 86 50.03 8.18 33.35
C SER A 86 49.96 6.98 34.28
N ILE A 87 48.89 6.91 35.06
CA ILE A 87 48.54 5.74 35.88
C ILE A 87 47.35 5.05 35.21
N ALA A 88 47.47 3.75 34.95
CA ALA A 88 46.36 2.96 34.40
C ALA A 88 45.24 2.82 35.45
N ASN A 89 44.02 3.16 35.06
CA ASN A 89 42.84 2.92 35.88
C ASN A 89 42.40 1.47 35.69
N VAL A 90 42.28 0.71 36.78
CA VAL A 90 41.79 -0.67 36.73
C VAL A 90 40.31 -0.65 36.34
N ARG A 91 39.94 -1.47 35.35
CA ARG A 91 38.55 -1.61 34.94
C ARG A 91 37.76 -2.37 36.01
N ASP A 92 36.75 -1.71 36.58
CA ASP A 92 35.84 -2.31 37.55
C ASP A 92 34.69 -3.11 36.89
N SER A 93 34.10 -2.57 35.81
CA SER A 93 32.99 -3.24 35.11
C SER A 93 33.02 -2.99 33.59
N MET A 94 32.28 -3.83 32.84
CA MET A 94 32.05 -3.67 31.41
C MET A 94 30.54 -3.56 31.15
N LEU A 95 30.14 -2.53 30.41
CA LEU A 95 28.76 -2.29 29.98
C LEU A 95 28.72 -2.41 28.46
N ILE A 96 27.83 -3.25 27.93
CA ILE A 96 27.63 -3.45 26.49
C ILE A 96 26.32 -2.75 26.11
N ASN A 97 26.38 -1.90 25.08
CA ASN A 97 25.19 -1.26 24.53
C ASN A 97 24.57 -2.17 23.47
N HIS A 98 23.28 -2.48 23.60
CA HIS A 98 22.51 -3.21 22.61
C HIS A 98 21.47 -2.27 22.00
N ASN A 99 21.30 -2.33 20.68
CA ASN A 99 20.17 -1.67 20.03
C ASN A 99 18.96 -2.60 20.11
N LEU A 100 17.92 -2.17 20.82
CA LEU A 100 16.63 -2.84 20.87
C LEU A 100 15.63 -2.01 20.09
N ASN A 101 14.92 -2.65 19.16
CA ASN A 101 13.79 -2.03 18.48
C ASN A 101 12.54 -2.32 19.30
N TRP A 102 11.82 -1.28 19.70
CA TRP A 102 10.52 -1.39 20.36
C TRP A 102 9.47 -0.68 19.53
N TYR A 103 8.27 -1.26 19.46
CA TYR A 103 7.12 -0.71 18.77
C TYR A 103 6.01 -0.44 19.78
N SER A 104 5.53 0.81 19.83
CA SER A 104 4.34 1.15 20.62
C SER A 104 3.14 0.40 20.05
N ASN A 105 2.57 -0.49 20.85
CA ASN A 105 1.29 -1.15 20.59
C ASN A 105 0.09 -0.20 20.56
N THR A 106 0.30 1.10 20.83
CA THR A 106 -0.72 2.15 20.68
C THR A 106 -0.82 2.66 19.23
N VAL A 107 -0.16 2.03 18.24
CA VAL A 107 -0.21 2.46 16.84
C VAL A 107 -0.92 1.40 16.00
N LYS A 108 -2.16 1.69 15.61
CA LYS A 108 -2.91 0.87 14.64
C LYS A 108 -2.42 1.20 13.23
N TYR A 109 -2.06 0.18 12.46
CA TYR A 109 -1.78 0.30 11.02
C TYR A 109 -2.91 -0.35 10.24
N GLU A 110 -3.55 0.44 9.38
CA GLU A 110 -4.42 -0.15 8.36
C GLU A 110 -3.54 -0.78 7.29
N ILE A 111 -3.62 -2.10 7.14
CA ILE A 111 -2.88 -2.85 6.13
C ILE A 111 -3.78 -3.35 4.99
N GLY A 112 -5.11 -3.20 5.14
CA GLY A 112 -6.10 -3.54 4.12
C GLY A 112 -7.51 -3.18 4.60
N ARG A 113 -8.42 -2.94 3.65
CA ARG A 113 -9.84 -2.63 3.91
C ARG A 113 -10.72 -3.30 2.85
N SER A 114 -11.87 -3.82 3.25
CA SER A 114 -12.92 -4.31 2.33
C SER A 114 -14.29 -3.87 2.80
N ILE A 115 -15.25 -3.91 1.88
CA ILE A 115 -16.67 -3.74 2.19
C ILE A 115 -17.37 -5.09 2.10
N SER A 116 -18.21 -5.40 3.09
CA SER A 116 -19.04 -6.62 3.08
C SER A 116 -19.99 -6.62 1.87
N PRO A 117 -20.32 -7.79 1.31
CA PRO A 117 -21.30 -7.92 0.25
C PRO A 117 -22.71 -7.83 0.81
N TYR A 118 -23.69 -7.62 -0.06
CA TYR A 118 -25.09 -7.85 0.32
C TYR A 118 -25.36 -9.34 0.45
N GLY A 119 -25.82 -9.79 1.63
CA GLY A 119 -26.04 -11.21 1.92
C GLY A 119 -27.32 -11.82 1.33
N ILE A 120 -28.27 -11.02 0.83
CA ILE A 120 -29.51 -11.54 0.23
C ILE A 120 -29.17 -12.29 -1.06
N GLN A 121 -29.64 -13.53 -1.20
CA GLN A 121 -29.39 -14.42 -2.36
C GLN A 121 -27.91 -14.73 -2.64
N LEU A 122 -27.02 -14.38 -1.72
CA LEU A 122 -25.59 -14.65 -1.84
C LEU A 122 -25.26 -16.01 -1.21
N ASP A 123 -24.67 -16.89 -2.02
CA ASP A 123 -24.08 -18.14 -1.55
C ASP A 123 -22.56 -18.07 -1.71
N LEU A 124 -21.86 -18.07 -0.58
CA LEU A 124 -20.39 -18.07 -0.53
C LEU A 124 -19.81 -19.50 -0.52
N GLY A 125 -20.63 -20.55 -0.45
CA GLY A 125 -20.19 -21.93 -0.34
C GLY A 125 -19.20 -22.13 0.81
N ALA A 126 -18.01 -22.66 0.50
CA ALA A 126 -16.92 -22.85 1.47
C ALA A 126 -16.16 -21.55 1.83
N GLY A 127 -16.63 -20.39 1.38
CA GLY A 127 -15.99 -19.10 1.53
C GLY A 127 -15.46 -18.55 0.20
N ARG A 128 -15.17 -17.25 0.20
CA ARG A 128 -14.57 -16.50 -0.91
C ARG A 128 -13.38 -15.72 -0.39
N THR A 129 -12.29 -15.72 -1.16
CA THR A 129 -11.03 -15.10 -0.74
C THR A 129 -10.86 -13.76 -1.41
N ARG A 130 -10.52 -12.76 -0.59
CA ARG A 130 -9.99 -11.46 -0.99
C ARG A 130 -8.50 -11.46 -0.65
N VAL A 131 -7.67 -10.90 -1.53
CA VAL A 131 -6.22 -10.91 -1.38
C VAL A 131 -5.70 -9.48 -1.32
N TYR A 132 -4.80 -9.21 -0.38
CA TYR A 132 -4.12 -7.93 -0.22
C TYR A 132 -2.61 -8.16 -0.33
N ASP A 133 -1.91 -7.34 -1.11
CA ASP A 133 -0.45 -7.25 -0.99
C ASP A 133 -0.13 -6.35 0.22
N VAL A 134 0.34 -6.97 1.30
CA VAL A 134 0.74 -6.33 2.55
C VAL A 134 2.26 -6.38 2.77
N THR A 135 3.03 -6.58 1.70
CA THR A 135 4.49 -6.78 1.77
C THR A 135 5.20 -5.63 2.46
N ASP A 136 4.78 -4.38 2.24
CA ASP A 136 5.40 -3.21 2.89
C ASP A 136 5.36 -3.28 4.43
N TYR A 137 4.40 -4.02 5.00
CA TYR A 137 4.23 -4.15 6.44
C TYR A 137 5.01 -5.33 7.03
N TYR A 138 5.90 -5.99 6.26
CA TYR A 138 6.64 -7.17 6.72
C TYR A 138 7.43 -6.93 8.02
N ALA A 139 7.90 -5.71 8.27
CA ALA A 139 8.62 -5.36 9.49
C ALA A 139 7.71 -5.29 10.73
N LEU A 140 6.40 -5.08 10.54
CA LEU A 140 5.38 -5.09 11.60
C LEU A 140 4.80 -6.50 11.82
N LEU A 141 4.93 -7.38 10.84
CA LEU A 141 4.35 -8.73 10.83
C LEU A 141 5.39 -9.79 11.26
N GLN A 142 6.12 -9.53 12.33
CA GLN A 142 7.17 -10.42 12.86
C GLN A 142 6.88 -10.85 14.29
N ASP A 143 7.29 -12.08 14.63
CA ASP A 143 7.10 -12.70 15.95
C ASP A 143 5.62 -12.72 16.40
N THR A 144 5.27 -11.97 17.44
CA THR A 144 3.94 -11.94 18.04
C THR A 144 3.27 -10.61 17.72
N VAL A 145 2.12 -10.66 17.03
CA VAL A 145 1.42 -9.48 16.52
C VAL A 145 -0.05 -9.54 16.90
N ASP A 146 -0.57 -8.45 17.46
CA ASP A 146 -2.00 -8.26 17.66
C ASP A 146 -2.66 -7.84 16.34
N LEU A 147 -3.61 -8.63 15.88
CA LEU A 147 -4.37 -8.37 14.66
C LEU A 147 -5.82 -8.07 15.02
N GLU A 148 -6.35 -6.98 14.45
CA GLU A 148 -7.75 -6.60 14.54
C GLU A 148 -8.38 -6.70 13.16
N VAL A 149 -9.52 -7.38 13.08
CA VAL A 149 -10.32 -7.50 11.87
C VAL A 149 -11.69 -6.92 12.18
N GLY A 150 -12.07 -5.87 11.44
CA GLY A 150 -13.31 -5.15 11.67
C GLY A 150 -14.56 -5.92 11.21
N GLY A 151 -15.68 -5.65 11.88
CA GLY A 151 -17.02 -6.10 11.48
C GLY A 151 -17.46 -7.45 12.05
N THR A 152 -18.76 -7.58 12.35
CA THR A 152 -19.40 -8.82 12.85
C THR A 152 -20.38 -9.43 11.86
N GLN A 153 -20.45 -8.90 10.64
CA GLN A 153 -21.43 -9.28 9.61
C GLN A 153 -21.01 -10.54 8.84
N GLU A 154 -19.70 -10.85 8.82
CA GLU A 154 -19.13 -11.99 8.10
C GLU A 154 -18.26 -12.81 9.06
N ILE A 155 -18.21 -14.13 8.86
CA ILE A 155 -17.17 -14.98 9.44
C ILE A 155 -15.92 -14.77 8.59
N GLN A 156 -14.82 -14.37 9.22
CA GLN A 156 -13.58 -14.05 8.53
C GLN A 156 -12.48 -15.06 8.89
N ASP A 157 -11.88 -15.67 7.88
CA ASP A 157 -10.66 -16.49 7.98
C ASP A 157 -9.51 -15.68 7.37
N VAL A 158 -8.53 -15.31 8.20
CA VAL A 158 -7.39 -14.46 7.81
C VAL A 158 -6.12 -15.29 7.80
N LYS A 159 -5.43 -15.26 6.66
CA LYS A 159 -4.18 -15.97 6.44
C LYS A 159 -3.14 -15.01 5.88
N PHE A 160 -1.90 -15.18 6.33
CA PHE A 160 -0.73 -14.49 5.81
C PHE A 160 0.13 -15.47 5.03
N ALA A 161 0.48 -15.11 3.79
CA ALA A 161 1.43 -15.84 2.99
C ALA A 161 2.76 -15.09 3.00
N PHE A 162 3.76 -15.65 3.68
CA PHE A 162 5.12 -15.10 3.69
C PHE A 162 5.94 -15.77 2.59
N ILE A 163 6.25 -15.01 1.54
CA ILE A 163 7.08 -15.47 0.43
C ILE A 163 8.53 -15.13 0.75
N LYS A 164 9.40 -16.15 0.78
CA LYS A 164 10.83 -15.97 1.05
C LYS A 164 11.52 -15.37 -0.18
N GLY A 165 12.42 -14.43 0.06
CA GLY A 165 13.22 -13.80 -0.98
C GLY A 165 13.89 -12.55 -0.46
N GLU A 166 14.54 -11.84 -1.37
CA GLU A 166 15.08 -10.50 -1.11
C GLU A 166 14.10 -9.46 -1.68
N PRO A 167 13.57 -8.55 -0.85
CA PRO A 167 12.62 -7.53 -1.29
C PRO A 167 13.28 -6.55 -2.27
N ALA A 168 12.47 -5.89 -3.11
CA ALA A 168 12.94 -4.86 -4.05
C ALA A 168 13.73 -3.74 -3.33
N ALA A 169 13.26 -3.34 -2.14
CA ALA A 169 13.98 -2.49 -1.21
C ALA A 169 13.56 -2.81 0.24
N GLU A 170 14.48 -2.64 1.18
CA GLU A 170 14.14 -2.70 2.60
C GLU A 170 13.27 -1.51 3.01
N VAL A 171 12.22 -1.76 3.77
CA VAL A 171 11.41 -0.69 4.38
C VAL A 171 12.20 -0.06 5.52
N ASN A 172 12.49 1.23 5.38
CA ASN A 172 13.17 2.02 6.40
C ASN A 172 12.20 2.43 7.52
N ARG A 173 11.00 2.89 7.15
CA ARG A 173 9.96 3.30 8.10
C ARG A 173 8.58 3.38 7.46
N ILE A 174 7.53 3.15 8.25
CA ILE A 174 6.14 3.44 7.90
C ILE A 174 5.61 4.51 8.86
N LEU A 175 5.20 5.64 8.29
CA LEU A 175 4.64 6.78 9.01
C LEU A 175 3.13 6.92 8.73
N GLN A 176 2.38 7.42 9.71
CA GLN A 176 0.97 7.79 9.56
C GLN A 176 0.74 9.19 10.17
N PRO A 177 1.17 10.27 9.48
CA PRO A 177 1.30 11.57 10.14
C PRO A 177 -0.04 12.28 10.36
N TRP A 178 -1.11 11.90 9.64
CA TRP A 178 -2.45 12.48 9.76
C TRP A 178 -3.42 11.70 10.68
N GLY A 179 -2.98 10.58 11.27
CA GLY A 179 -3.83 9.75 12.10
C GLY A 179 -3.31 8.31 12.19
N LYS A 180 -3.83 7.52 13.14
CA LYS A 180 -3.46 6.11 13.30
C LYS A 180 -4.50 5.23 12.59
N GLY A 181 -4.10 4.49 11.57
CA GLY A 181 -4.98 3.67 10.76
C GLY A 181 -5.79 4.52 9.79
N TRP A 182 -7.08 4.64 10.04
CA TRP A 182 -7.99 5.45 9.23
C TRP A 182 -8.92 6.29 10.11
N SER A 183 -9.53 7.30 9.50
CA SER A 183 -10.54 8.14 10.16
C SER A 183 -11.59 8.61 9.16
N GLN A 184 -12.80 8.82 9.66
CA GLN A 184 -13.90 9.35 8.87
C GLN A 184 -13.95 10.87 8.98
N TYR A 185 -14.02 11.55 7.83
CA TYR A 185 -14.09 13.00 7.75
C TYR A 185 -15.24 13.44 6.86
N ARG A 186 -15.86 14.58 7.15
CA ARG A 186 -16.82 15.19 6.22
C ARG A 186 -16.08 15.70 4.99
N TYR A 187 -16.71 15.56 3.82
CA TYR A 187 -16.17 16.07 2.56
C TYR A 187 -15.82 17.55 2.67
N SER A 188 -16.70 18.37 3.26
CA SER A 188 -16.44 19.80 3.50
C SER A 188 -15.20 20.08 4.35
N GLN A 189 -14.85 19.22 5.30
CA GLN A 189 -13.67 19.41 6.15
C GLN A 189 -12.38 19.11 5.39
N ILE A 190 -12.39 18.06 4.55
CA ILE A 190 -11.24 17.75 3.68
C ILE A 190 -11.09 18.83 2.61
N ALA A 191 -12.19 19.22 1.94
CA ALA A 191 -12.17 20.21 0.86
C ALA A 191 -11.75 21.62 1.32
N SER A 192 -11.94 21.95 2.60
CA SER A 192 -11.47 23.20 3.21
C SER A 192 -10.11 23.08 3.90
N ASP A 193 -9.48 21.91 3.82
CA ASP A 193 -8.19 21.58 4.46
C ASP A 193 -8.18 21.76 6.00
N ALA A 194 -9.34 21.57 6.63
CA ALA A 194 -9.51 21.78 8.07
C ALA A 194 -9.02 20.60 8.93
N VAL A 195 -8.83 19.42 8.33
CA VAL A 195 -8.56 18.15 9.05
C VAL A 195 -7.34 17.38 8.56
N LEU A 196 -6.85 17.62 7.34
CA LEU A 196 -5.71 16.92 6.75
C LEU A 196 -4.66 17.90 6.19
N PRO A 197 -4.21 18.90 6.98
CA PRO A 197 -3.32 19.96 6.49
C PRO A 197 -1.97 19.45 6.01
N PRO A 198 -1.26 20.21 5.15
CA PRO A 198 0.08 19.86 4.69
C PRO A 198 1.05 19.63 5.84
N MET A 199 1.89 18.61 5.74
CA MET A 199 2.91 18.27 6.72
C MET A 199 4.30 18.18 6.09
N THR A 200 5.29 18.78 6.76
CA THR A 200 6.70 18.57 6.45
C THR A 200 7.26 17.47 7.34
N LEU A 201 7.61 16.35 6.72
CA LEU A 201 8.09 15.15 7.38
C LEU A 201 9.62 15.10 7.30
N SER A 202 10.28 14.82 8.42
CA SER A 202 11.72 14.53 8.42
C SER A 202 11.94 13.06 8.11
N LEU A 203 12.73 12.77 7.09
CA LEU A 203 13.05 11.41 6.64
C LEU A 203 14.18 10.81 7.50
N LEU A 204 14.20 9.49 7.64
CA LEU A 204 15.31 8.82 8.30
C LEU A 204 16.59 8.89 7.44
N PRO A 205 17.78 8.80 8.07
CA PRO A 205 19.01 8.57 7.33
C PRO A 205 18.88 7.33 6.42
N ASN A 206 19.50 7.40 5.25
CA ASN A 206 19.48 6.35 4.22
C ASN A 206 18.12 6.08 3.55
N THR A 207 17.11 6.92 3.75
CA THR A 207 15.91 6.91 2.91
C THR A 207 16.27 7.34 1.49
N ASP A 208 16.02 6.46 0.52
CA ASP A 208 16.30 6.69 -0.90
C ASP A 208 15.02 6.79 -1.72
N GLN A 209 13.98 6.03 -1.35
CA GLN A 209 12.67 6.08 -2.00
C GLN A 209 11.58 6.36 -0.98
N VAL A 210 10.54 7.08 -1.40
CA VAL A 210 9.37 7.40 -0.57
C VAL A 210 8.09 7.17 -1.38
N LYS A 211 7.15 6.45 -0.78
CA LYS A 211 5.82 6.18 -1.30
C LYS A 211 4.76 6.82 -0.42
N PHE A 212 3.81 7.52 -1.03
CA PHE A 212 2.61 8.00 -0.36
C PHE A 212 1.44 7.08 -0.71
N ARG A 213 0.84 6.45 0.31
CA ARG A 213 -0.26 5.49 0.20
C ARG A 213 -1.51 6.05 0.83
N SER A 214 -2.65 5.78 0.20
CA SER A 214 -3.95 5.99 0.82
C SER A 214 -4.92 4.83 0.62
N TYR A 215 -5.79 4.62 1.60
CA TYR A 215 -7.02 3.83 1.49
C TYR A 215 -8.20 4.79 1.67
N ILE A 216 -8.96 5.01 0.61
CA ILE A 216 -10.04 6.01 0.58
C ILE A 216 -11.32 5.37 0.08
N SER A 217 -12.42 5.61 0.78
CA SER A 217 -13.77 5.23 0.36
C SER A 217 -14.76 6.33 0.73
N GLY A 218 -15.56 6.77 -0.25
CA GLY A 218 -16.64 7.71 -0.04
C GLY A 218 -17.91 7.01 0.46
N HIS A 219 -18.59 7.62 1.44
CA HIS A 219 -19.77 7.05 2.09
C HIS A 219 -20.87 8.09 2.29
N GLY A 220 -22.07 7.55 2.52
CA GLY A 220 -23.28 8.32 2.74
C GLY A 220 -23.84 8.91 1.46
N GLY A 221 -25.07 9.41 1.57
CA GLY A 221 -25.71 10.24 0.57
C GLY A 221 -26.32 11.43 1.29
N ALA A 222 -25.90 12.64 0.94
CA ALA A 222 -26.75 13.80 1.16
C ALA A 222 -27.94 13.69 0.18
N GLU A 223 -28.89 12.79 0.51
CA GLU A 223 -30.12 12.58 -0.24
C GLU A 223 -30.76 13.95 -0.52
N ASN A 224 -31.20 14.18 -1.76
CA ASN A 224 -31.79 15.45 -2.19
C ASN A 224 -30.82 16.66 -2.24
N SER A 225 -29.53 16.45 -2.56
CA SER A 225 -28.56 17.53 -2.84
C SER A 225 -28.84 18.36 -4.11
N GLY A 226 -30.00 18.17 -4.73
CA GLY A 226 -30.45 18.86 -5.94
C GLY A 226 -30.41 17.97 -7.19
N PRO A 227 -31.02 18.45 -8.30
CA PRO A 227 -31.17 17.67 -9.54
C PRO A 227 -29.84 17.30 -10.21
N SER A 228 -28.75 17.99 -9.89
CA SER A 228 -27.40 17.69 -10.41
C SER A 228 -26.69 16.55 -9.68
N PHE A 229 -27.18 16.14 -8.50
CA PHE A 229 -26.56 15.10 -7.66
C PHE A 229 -27.63 14.17 -7.06
N PRO A 230 -28.46 13.50 -7.89
CA PRO A 230 -29.64 12.76 -7.42
C PRO A 230 -29.31 11.60 -6.48
N ASN A 231 -28.11 11.01 -6.60
CA ASN A 231 -27.65 9.91 -5.74
C ASN A 231 -26.75 10.39 -4.57
N GLY A 232 -26.52 11.70 -4.45
CA GLY A 232 -25.77 12.34 -3.35
C GLY A 232 -24.25 12.07 -3.32
N CYS A 233 -23.55 12.81 -2.46
CA CYS A 233 -22.17 12.52 -2.05
C CYS A 233 -22.18 11.80 -0.69
N CYS A 234 -21.26 10.88 -0.42
CA CYS A 234 -20.07 10.58 -1.21
C CYS A 234 -19.96 9.13 -1.68
N GLU A 235 -21.03 8.34 -1.60
CA GLU A 235 -21.04 6.96 -2.13
C GLU A 235 -21.04 6.90 -3.66
N PHE A 236 -21.82 7.76 -4.32
CA PHE A 236 -22.07 7.71 -5.77
C PHE A 236 -21.58 8.94 -6.55
N MET A 237 -20.96 9.90 -5.85
CA MET A 237 -20.39 11.10 -6.46
C MET A 237 -18.88 10.93 -6.58
N PHE A 238 -18.39 10.96 -7.82
CA PHE A 238 -16.98 10.79 -8.12
C PHE A 238 -16.25 12.13 -8.03
N ASN A 239 -15.24 12.20 -7.17
CA ASN A 239 -14.40 13.37 -6.97
C ASN A 239 -12.97 13.11 -7.45
N ASP A 240 -12.28 14.20 -7.78
CA ASP A 240 -10.84 14.13 -8.03
C ASP A 240 -10.11 14.30 -6.69
N HIS A 241 -9.09 13.49 -6.51
CA HIS A 241 -8.20 13.48 -5.36
C HIS A 241 -6.81 13.92 -5.79
N PHE A 242 -6.04 14.47 -4.85
CA PHE A 242 -4.75 15.06 -5.15
C PHE A 242 -3.75 14.72 -4.05
N TYR A 243 -2.62 14.12 -4.41
CA TYR A 243 -1.42 14.27 -3.61
C TYR A 243 -0.68 15.52 -4.04
N LYS A 244 -0.18 16.24 -3.03
CA LYS A 244 0.53 17.49 -3.17
C LYS A 244 1.88 17.43 -2.47
N SER A 245 2.83 18.21 -2.99
CA SER A 245 4.10 18.50 -2.33
C SER A 245 4.46 19.96 -2.50
N ASN A 246 4.81 20.63 -1.40
CA ASN A 246 5.09 22.07 -1.37
C ASN A 246 3.95 22.90 -1.99
N GLY A 247 2.71 22.51 -1.73
CA GLY A 247 1.49 23.15 -2.25
C GLY A 247 1.16 22.86 -3.71
N GLN A 248 2.02 22.15 -4.45
CA GLN A 248 1.79 21.79 -5.86
C GLN A 248 1.20 20.39 -5.97
N THR A 249 0.20 20.20 -6.85
CA THR A 249 -0.32 18.88 -7.17
C THR A 249 0.73 18.06 -7.91
N VAL A 250 1.08 16.90 -7.36
CA VAL A 250 2.06 15.96 -7.96
C VAL A 250 1.38 14.71 -8.51
N TYR A 251 0.21 14.36 -8.00
CA TYR A 251 -0.56 13.21 -8.45
C TYR A 251 -2.06 13.46 -8.31
N PRO A 252 -2.76 13.84 -9.40
CA PRO A 252 -4.22 13.79 -9.46
C PRO A 252 -4.68 12.36 -9.73
N PHE A 253 -5.72 11.90 -9.03
CA PHE A 253 -6.26 10.56 -9.20
C PHE A 253 -7.76 10.49 -8.89
N ARG A 254 -8.40 9.42 -9.35
CA ARG A 254 -9.78 9.05 -9.00
C ARG A 254 -9.79 7.72 -8.30
N ILE A 255 -10.71 7.57 -7.36
CA ILE A 255 -10.93 6.29 -6.66
C ILE A 255 -12.21 5.59 -7.13
N GLN A 256 -12.99 6.22 -8.01
CA GLN A 256 -14.17 5.62 -8.62
C GLN A 256 -13.89 4.18 -9.08
N ARG A 257 -14.73 3.26 -8.62
CA ARG A 257 -14.82 1.90 -9.16
C ARG A 257 -15.84 1.92 -10.30
N SER A 258 -15.46 1.36 -11.44
CA SER A 258 -16.31 1.26 -12.64
C SER A 258 -16.59 -0.19 -13.03
N ASP A 259 -16.38 -1.10 -12.09
CA ASP A 259 -16.32 -2.54 -12.26
C ASP A 259 -17.15 -3.28 -11.20
N CYS A 260 -18.06 -2.59 -10.50
CA CYS A 260 -18.85 -3.20 -9.43
C CYS A 260 -19.78 -4.31 -9.96
N GLY A 261 -20.36 -4.15 -11.15
CA GLY A 261 -21.11 -5.21 -11.85
C GLY A 261 -20.25 -6.41 -12.29
N LEU A 262 -18.92 -6.28 -12.24
CA LEU A 262 -17.95 -7.34 -12.53
C LEU A 262 -17.33 -7.93 -11.26
N ASN A 263 -17.90 -7.67 -10.07
CA ASN A 263 -17.42 -8.26 -8.83
C ASN A 263 -17.51 -9.81 -8.89
N PRO A 264 -16.43 -10.56 -8.58
CA PRO A 264 -16.45 -12.02 -8.51
C PRO A 264 -17.37 -12.59 -7.43
N ILE A 265 -17.68 -11.83 -6.38
CA ILE A 265 -18.72 -12.18 -5.40
C ILE A 265 -20.08 -11.78 -6.00
N TYR A 266 -20.73 -12.75 -6.66
CA TYR A 266 -22.05 -12.61 -7.25
C TYR A 266 -22.81 -13.96 -7.23
N PRO A 267 -24.14 -13.96 -7.41
CA PRO A 267 -25.02 -12.78 -7.34
C PRO A 267 -25.12 -12.26 -5.90
N GLN A 268 -25.09 -10.94 -5.74
CA GLN A 268 -25.48 -10.33 -4.47
C GLN A 268 -26.88 -9.73 -4.61
N GLY A 269 -27.60 -9.61 -3.50
CA GLY A 269 -28.78 -8.77 -3.42
C GLY A 269 -28.41 -7.29 -3.42
N GLY A 270 -29.39 -6.43 -3.15
CA GLY A 270 -29.14 -4.99 -3.02
C GLY A 270 -28.62 -4.36 -4.32
N THR A 271 -27.86 -3.28 -4.20
CA THR A 271 -27.44 -2.42 -5.32
C THR A 271 -25.98 -2.60 -5.71
N TRP A 272 -25.44 -3.82 -5.57
CA TRP A 272 -24.01 -4.12 -5.74
C TRP A 272 -23.43 -3.81 -7.11
N VAL A 273 -24.26 -3.79 -8.16
CA VAL A 273 -23.80 -3.55 -9.53
C VAL A 273 -23.46 -2.09 -9.82
N TYR A 274 -23.91 -1.15 -8.96
CA TYR A 274 -23.69 0.27 -9.19
C TYR A 274 -22.29 0.71 -8.74
N ASP A 275 -21.64 1.45 -9.63
CA ASP A 275 -20.35 2.08 -9.44
C ASP A 275 -20.37 3.07 -8.27
N ARG A 276 -19.26 3.09 -7.53
CA ARG A 276 -19.14 3.80 -6.26
C ARG A 276 -17.76 4.41 -6.10
N GLU A 277 -17.68 5.37 -5.19
CA GLU A 277 -16.47 6.13 -4.93
C GLU A 277 -15.50 5.36 -4.02
N GLY A 278 -14.60 4.58 -4.61
CA GLY A 278 -13.51 3.90 -3.89
C GLY A 278 -13.75 2.43 -3.55
N TRP A 279 -14.96 1.90 -3.74
CA TRP A 279 -15.30 0.56 -3.27
C TRP A 279 -16.45 -0.07 -4.06
N CYS A 280 -16.59 -1.39 -3.98
CA CYS A 280 -17.79 -2.12 -4.41
C CYS A 280 -18.25 -3.02 -3.25
N PRO A 281 -19.55 -3.24 -3.04
CA PRO A 281 -20.02 -4.18 -2.03
C PRO A 281 -19.42 -5.56 -2.29
N GLY A 282 -18.79 -6.14 -1.27
CA GLY A 282 -18.16 -7.45 -1.36
C GLY A 282 -16.72 -7.47 -1.86
N ASP A 283 -16.07 -6.32 -2.06
CA ASP A 283 -14.71 -6.25 -2.60
C ASP A 283 -13.73 -5.49 -1.69
N ILE A 284 -12.44 -5.61 -2.00
CA ILE A 284 -11.36 -4.85 -1.38
C ILE A 284 -11.37 -3.38 -1.82
N ILE A 285 -10.82 -2.53 -0.96
CA ILE A 285 -10.45 -1.15 -1.28
C ILE A 285 -8.98 -1.14 -1.66
N THR A 286 -8.72 -0.85 -2.93
CA THR A 286 -7.37 -0.81 -3.47
C THR A 286 -6.61 0.40 -2.91
N ALA A 287 -5.38 0.18 -2.47
CA ALA A 287 -4.49 1.27 -2.08
C ALA A 287 -4.18 2.19 -3.27
N ASN A 288 -4.19 3.50 -3.06
CA ASN A 288 -3.63 4.46 -4.00
C ASN A 288 -2.19 4.78 -3.61
N ASP A 289 -1.27 4.11 -4.29
CA ASP A 289 0.17 4.27 -4.11
C ASP A 289 0.75 5.23 -5.13
N TYR A 290 1.62 6.14 -4.66
CA TYR A 290 2.39 7.01 -5.55
C TYR A 290 3.81 7.21 -5.04
N ASN A 291 4.80 7.03 -5.93
CA ASN A 291 6.20 7.32 -5.63
C ASN A 291 6.43 8.84 -5.63
N VAL A 292 6.72 9.40 -4.45
CA VAL A 292 6.96 10.84 -4.21
C VAL A 292 8.45 11.18 -4.05
N THR A 293 9.36 10.25 -4.34
CA THR A 293 10.80 10.39 -4.10
C THR A 293 11.41 11.64 -4.74
N SER A 294 10.94 12.03 -5.93
CA SER A 294 11.43 13.24 -6.62
C SER A 294 11.13 14.56 -5.90
N HIS A 295 10.32 14.52 -4.84
CA HIS A 295 9.92 15.70 -4.05
C HIS A 295 10.64 15.81 -2.71
N MET A 296 11.56 14.90 -2.41
CA MET A 296 12.44 15.03 -1.24
C MET A 296 13.38 16.22 -1.39
N SER A 297 13.63 16.94 -0.30
CA SER A 297 14.60 18.04 -0.26
C SER A 297 15.22 18.15 1.13
N GLY A 298 16.55 18.14 1.21
CA GLY A 298 17.29 18.36 2.46
C GLY A 298 17.00 17.33 3.57
N GLY A 299 16.69 16.08 3.22
CA GLY A 299 16.31 15.04 4.20
C GLY A 299 14.88 15.19 4.75
N GLN A 300 14.05 16.00 4.10
CA GLN A 300 12.65 16.19 4.43
C GLN A 300 11.77 16.02 3.18
N ILE A 301 10.47 15.89 3.39
CA ILE A 301 9.47 15.95 2.33
C ILE A 301 8.22 16.66 2.84
N ASN A 302 7.69 17.60 2.07
CA ASN A 302 6.38 18.19 2.34
C ASN A 302 5.33 17.42 1.55
N LEU A 303 4.30 16.93 2.24
CA LEU A 303 3.21 16.16 1.65
C LEU A 303 1.86 16.69 2.13
N ASP A 304 0.86 16.54 1.28
CA ASP A 304 -0.52 16.95 1.52
C ASP A 304 -1.46 16.08 0.68
N TYR A 305 -2.67 15.85 1.19
CA TYR A 305 -3.76 15.19 0.49
C TYR A 305 -4.96 16.13 0.43
N ASN A 306 -5.43 16.40 -0.79
CA ASN A 306 -6.63 17.19 -1.02
C ASN A 306 -7.64 16.42 -1.87
N ILE A 307 -8.86 16.94 -1.86
CA ILE A 307 -9.98 16.50 -2.69
C ILE A 307 -10.58 17.72 -3.38
N SER A 308 -11.32 17.52 -4.47
CA SER A 308 -12.04 18.59 -5.17
C SER A 308 -12.82 19.51 -4.22
N PRO A 309 -12.93 20.81 -4.54
CA PRO A 309 -13.74 21.72 -3.76
C PRO A 309 -15.22 21.35 -3.86
N ILE A 310 -16.00 21.72 -2.84
CA ILE A 310 -17.45 21.57 -2.87
C ILE A 310 -18.03 22.31 -4.10
N PRO A 311 -18.80 21.64 -4.96
CA PRO A 311 -19.43 22.27 -6.11
C PRO A 311 -20.25 23.51 -5.74
N ALA A 312 -20.10 24.57 -6.52
CA ALA A 312 -20.89 25.79 -6.34
C ALA A 312 -22.40 25.48 -6.44
N GLY A 313 -23.18 25.99 -5.47
CA GLY A 313 -24.61 25.72 -5.38
C GLY A 313 -24.99 24.33 -4.84
N GLY A 314 -24.00 23.47 -4.54
CA GLY A 314 -24.19 22.11 -4.03
C GLY A 314 -23.83 21.92 -2.56
N GLY A 315 -23.92 22.95 -1.71
CA GLY A 315 -23.37 22.94 -0.34
C GLY A 315 -23.73 21.72 0.51
N ASN A 316 -24.89 21.10 0.29
CA ASN A 316 -25.33 19.88 0.98
C ASN A 316 -24.44 18.67 0.71
N VAL A 317 -23.77 18.58 -0.45
CA VAL A 317 -22.85 17.47 -0.76
C VAL A 317 -21.66 17.43 0.19
N GLY A 318 -21.29 18.58 0.78
CA GLY A 318 -20.23 18.68 1.78
C GLY A 318 -20.54 17.93 3.09
N ASN A 319 -21.78 17.44 3.28
CA ASN A 319 -22.16 16.59 4.40
C ASN A 319 -21.86 15.10 4.20
N GLY A 320 -21.57 14.66 2.97
CA GLY A 320 -21.07 13.31 2.74
C GLY A 320 -19.72 13.10 3.44
N VAL A 321 -19.30 11.85 3.58
CA VAL A 321 -18.10 11.51 4.36
C VAL A 321 -17.15 10.65 3.55
N TYR A 322 -15.87 10.70 3.91
CA TYR A 322 -14.83 9.84 3.38
C TYR A 322 -14.10 9.17 4.54
N ASP A 323 -13.91 7.86 4.43
CA ASP A 323 -13.02 7.11 5.32
C ASP A 323 -11.63 7.13 4.69
N VAL A 324 -10.68 7.79 5.36
CA VAL A 324 -9.35 8.09 4.81
C VAL A 324 -8.28 7.48 5.72
N GLY A 325 -7.45 6.60 5.17
CA GLY A 325 -6.19 6.16 5.75
C GLY A 325 -5.03 6.70 4.92
N LEU A 326 -4.04 7.34 5.55
CA LEU A 326 -2.88 7.95 4.88
C LEU A 326 -1.58 7.45 5.52
N GLN A 327 -0.68 6.95 4.68
CA GLN A 327 0.59 6.39 5.13
C GLN A 327 1.75 6.82 4.22
N VAL A 328 2.91 7.08 4.82
CA VAL A 328 4.14 7.37 4.09
C VAL A 328 5.14 6.25 4.38
N ILE A 329 5.57 5.55 3.33
CA ILE A 329 6.50 4.43 3.42
C ILE A 329 7.84 4.89 2.87
N GLU A 330 8.85 4.85 3.71
CA GLU A 330 10.24 5.13 3.36
C GLU A 330 10.96 3.82 3.09
N TYR A 331 11.67 3.74 1.97
CA TYR A 331 12.55 2.62 1.65
C TYR A 331 13.99 3.08 1.65
N LYS A 332 14.88 2.15 2.01
CA LYS A 332 16.31 2.30 1.73
C LYS A 332 16.55 2.21 0.22
N THR A 333 17.80 2.42 -0.21
CA THR A 333 18.18 2.26 -1.61
C THR A 333 17.76 0.87 -2.12
N PRO A 334 17.06 0.78 -3.27
CA PRO A 334 16.73 -0.50 -3.89
C PRO A 334 18.01 -1.32 -4.14
N ASN A 335 17.92 -2.63 -3.92
CA ASN A 335 19.10 -3.50 -3.96
C ASN A 335 19.60 -3.76 -5.39
N ARG A 336 18.81 -3.38 -6.41
CA ARG A 336 19.02 -3.68 -7.82
C ARG A 336 18.82 -2.45 -8.69
N ASN A 337 19.47 -2.43 -9.84
CA ASN A 337 19.39 -1.36 -10.83
C ASN A 337 18.30 -1.62 -11.87
N ASN A 338 18.26 -2.80 -12.48
CA ASN A 338 17.34 -3.24 -13.53
C ASN A 338 16.74 -4.60 -13.13
N ASP A 339 15.61 -4.56 -12.46
CA ASP A 339 14.87 -5.75 -11.97
C ASP A 339 13.40 -5.55 -12.34
N ALA A 340 12.91 -6.37 -13.25
CA ALA A 340 11.52 -6.45 -13.66
C ALA A 340 10.89 -7.69 -13.04
N GLU A 341 9.88 -7.46 -12.22
CA GLU A 341 9.16 -8.51 -11.53
C GLU A 341 7.93 -8.94 -12.32
N LEU A 342 7.70 -10.25 -12.43
CA LEU A 342 6.41 -10.79 -12.82
C LEU A 342 5.48 -10.85 -11.59
N TYR A 343 4.72 -9.78 -11.39
CA TYR A 343 3.98 -9.52 -10.16
C TYR A 343 2.72 -10.39 -10.00
N ASP A 344 1.95 -10.57 -11.08
CA ASP A 344 0.74 -11.41 -11.04
C ASP A 344 0.32 -11.90 -12.44
N ILE A 345 -0.52 -12.94 -12.48
CA ILE A 345 -1.18 -13.44 -13.69
C ILE A 345 -2.69 -13.24 -13.54
N LEU A 346 -3.24 -12.27 -14.29
CA LEU A 346 -4.67 -11.98 -14.26
C LEU A 346 -5.48 -13.02 -15.04
N LYS A 347 -4.94 -13.45 -16.18
CA LYS A 347 -5.54 -14.49 -17.03
C LYS A 347 -4.45 -15.13 -17.91
N PRO A 348 -4.48 -16.45 -18.13
CA PRO A 348 -5.45 -17.41 -17.61
C PRO A 348 -5.19 -17.71 -16.12
N SER A 349 -6.27 -17.92 -15.35
CA SER A 349 -6.21 -18.23 -13.92
C SER A 349 -7.51 -18.90 -13.46
N ASP A 350 -7.43 -19.82 -12.50
CA ASP A 350 -8.59 -20.39 -11.79
C ASP A 350 -8.91 -19.65 -10.47
N ALA A 351 -8.11 -18.63 -10.12
CA ALA A 351 -8.27 -17.91 -8.87
C ALA A 351 -9.61 -17.16 -8.84
N PHE A 352 -10.35 -17.31 -7.73
CA PHE A 352 -11.67 -16.72 -7.57
C PHE A 352 -11.70 -15.20 -7.81
N ALA A 353 -10.70 -14.47 -7.33
CA ALA A 353 -10.61 -13.01 -7.44
C ALA A 353 -10.62 -12.49 -8.89
N VAL A 354 -10.19 -13.31 -9.85
CA VAL A 354 -10.16 -12.97 -11.28
C VAL A 354 -11.11 -13.85 -12.11
N SER A 355 -12.04 -14.56 -11.45
CA SER A 355 -13.00 -15.47 -12.10
C SER A 355 -13.94 -14.80 -13.10
N ARG A 356 -14.13 -13.48 -13.04
CA ARG A 356 -15.01 -12.73 -13.96
C ARG A 356 -14.38 -12.42 -15.31
N VAL A 357 -13.06 -12.57 -15.41
CA VAL A 357 -12.30 -12.41 -16.66
C VAL A 357 -11.66 -13.72 -17.12
N ASN A 358 -12.02 -14.84 -16.47
CA ASN A 358 -11.58 -16.20 -16.75
C ASN A 358 -12.79 -17.15 -16.85
N PRO A 359 -12.68 -18.34 -17.47
CA PRO A 359 -11.53 -18.81 -18.24
C PRO A 359 -11.34 -18.00 -19.52
N ILE A 360 -10.15 -18.14 -20.12
CA ILE A 360 -9.84 -17.57 -21.42
C ILE A 360 -9.21 -18.61 -22.34
N CYS A 361 -9.24 -18.29 -23.61
CA CYS A 361 -8.51 -18.98 -24.66
C CYS A 361 -7.95 -18.00 -25.70
N HIS A 362 -7.88 -16.73 -25.33
CA HIS A 362 -7.34 -15.63 -26.13
C HIS A 362 -6.57 -14.70 -25.19
N THR A 363 -5.51 -14.07 -25.70
CA THR A 363 -4.70 -13.03 -25.05
C THR A 363 -4.57 -13.15 -23.52
N PRO A 364 -3.65 -14.00 -23.01
CA PRO A 364 -3.21 -13.93 -21.63
C PRO A 364 -2.81 -12.50 -21.22
N GLN A 365 -2.93 -12.18 -19.93
CA GLN A 365 -2.56 -10.90 -19.37
C GLN A 365 -1.87 -11.08 -18.02
N VAL A 366 -0.74 -10.42 -17.87
CA VAL A 366 0.08 -10.42 -16.65
C VAL A 366 0.21 -9.02 -16.09
N ILE A 367 0.62 -8.89 -14.83
CA ILE A 367 1.09 -7.65 -14.24
C ILE A 367 2.60 -7.74 -14.07
N ILE A 368 3.32 -6.73 -14.57
CA ILE A 368 4.74 -6.55 -14.28
C ILE A 368 4.92 -5.38 -13.31
N ARG A 369 5.97 -5.43 -12.50
CA ARG A 369 6.37 -4.35 -11.58
C ARG A 369 7.85 -4.01 -11.78
N ASN A 370 8.21 -2.73 -11.67
CA ASN A 370 9.63 -2.36 -11.59
C ASN A 370 10.14 -2.49 -10.16
N SER A 371 10.99 -3.49 -9.92
CA SER A 371 11.62 -3.75 -8.63
C SER A 371 13.07 -3.24 -8.54
N GLY A 372 13.55 -2.60 -9.62
CA GLY A 372 14.86 -1.94 -9.69
C GLY A 372 14.80 -0.42 -9.49
N LYS A 373 15.98 0.15 -9.21
CA LYS A 373 16.17 1.60 -9.05
C LYS A 373 15.94 2.39 -10.34
N ASN A 374 16.41 1.88 -11.47
CA ASN A 374 16.24 2.56 -12.75
C ASN A 374 14.81 2.40 -13.24
N ALA A 375 14.28 3.38 -13.96
CA ALA A 375 12.98 3.24 -14.59
C ALA A 375 13.00 2.05 -15.57
N LEU A 376 11.98 1.19 -15.50
CA LEU A 376 11.83 0.05 -16.40
C LEU A 376 11.20 0.55 -17.70
N THR A 377 12.01 0.57 -18.75
CA THR A 377 11.65 1.08 -20.08
C THR A 377 11.47 -0.02 -21.12
N ALA A 378 12.06 -1.20 -20.88
CA ALA A 378 11.88 -2.38 -21.70
C ALA A 378 11.96 -3.66 -20.87
N ALA A 379 11.20 -4.68 -21.26
CA ALA A 379 11.26 -6.02 -20.67
C ALA A 379 11.04 -7.09 -21.73
N VAL A 380 11.73 -8.22 -21.62
CA VAL A 380 11.51 -9.40 -22.48
C VAL A 380 10.67 -10.41 -21.70
N ILE A 381 9.41 -10.58 -22.08
CA ILE A 381 8.46 -11.47 -21.41
C ILE A 381 8.28 -12.72 -22.26
N LYS A 382 8.48 -13.89 -21.66
CA LYS A 382 8.32 -15.18 -22.31
C LYS A 382 7.19 -15.95 -21.64
N TYR A 383 6.35 -16.61 -22.42
CA TYR A 383 5.15 -17.24 -21.89
C TYR A 383 4.74 -18.47 -22.68
N LYS A 384 4.08 -19.41 -21.99
CA LYS A 384 3.59 -20.68 -22.54
C LYS A 384 2.58 -21.32 -21.61
N VAL A 385 1.88 -22.34 -22.12
CA VAL A 385 1.30 -23.39 -21.28
C VAL A 385 2.34 -24.48 -21.01
N SER A 386 2.21 -25.19 -19.89
CA SER A 386 3.08 -26.34 -19.58
C SER A 386 3.06 -27.36 -20.72
N GLY A 387 4.23 -27.89 -21.09
CA GLY A 387 4.41 -28.76 -22.26
C GLY A 387 4.28 -28.08 -23.63
N GLY A 388 3.84 -26.81 -23.68
CA GLY A 388 3.62 -26.06 -24.91
C GLY A 388 4.85 -25.32 -25.44
N VAL A 389 4.67 -24.61 -26.55
CA VAL A 389 5.69 -23.80 -27.21
C VAL A 389 5.77 -22.41 -26.56
N GLU A 390 6.98 -21.92 -26.33
CA GLU A 390 7.23 -20.60 -25.73
C GLU A 390 7.10 -19.48 -26.78
N GLU A 391 6.25 -18.50 -26.48
CA GLU A 391 6.16 -17.24 -27.22
C GLU A 391 6.90 -16.12 -26.46
N THR A 392 7.17 -14.99 -27.13
CA THR A 392 7.96 -13.89 -26.57
C THR A 392 7.36 -12.54 -26.97
N LEU A 393 7.20 -11.67 -25.98
CA LEU A 393 6.82 -10.27 -26.12
C LEU A 393 7.98 -9.37 -25.68
N ASN A 394 8.35 -8.41 -26.52
CA ASN A 394 9.23 -7.31 -26.14
C ASN A 394 8.37 -6.12 -25.69
N TRP A 395 8.20 -5.98 -24.39
CA TRP A 395 7.43 -4.89 -23.80
C TRP A 395 8.27 -3.61 -23.72
N THR A 396 7.63 -2.46 -23.93
CA THR A 396 8.22 -1.13 -23.75
C THR A 396 7.29 -0.25 -22.91
N GLY A 397 7.86 0.60 -22.06
CA GLY A 397 7.08 1.52 -21.22
C GLY A 397 7.98 2.47 -20.41
N ASN A 398 7.50 2.90 -19.25
CA ASN A 398 8.27 3.70 -18.30
C ASN A 398 7.68 3.56 -16.89
N LEU A 399 8.05 2.49 -16.17
CA LEU A 399 7.63 2.26 -14.79
C LEU A 399 8.71 2.77 -13.84
N LYS A 400 8.36 3.68 -12.92
CA LYS A 400 9.27 4.05 -11.82
C LYS A 400 9.33 2.92 -10.81
N PHE A 401 10.24 3.01 -9.85
CA PHE A 401 10.33 2.04 -8.75
C PHE A 401 8.95 1.79 -8.12
N MET A 402 8.58 0.51 -8.07
CA MET A 402 7.30 -0.07 -7.60
C MET A 402 6.05 0.23 -8.45
N ASP A 403 6.17 0.98 -9.54
CA ASP A 403 5.06 1.13 -10.48
C ASP A 403 4.78 -0.20 -11.19
N THR A 404 3.52 -0.43 -11.54
CA THR A 404 3.06 -1.66 -12.22
C THR A 404 2.41 -1.36 -13.57
N ALA A 405 2.39 -2.36 -14.46
CA ALA A 405 1.62 -2.33 -15.70
C ALA A 405 0.94 -3.67 -15.96
N LYS A 406 -0.30 -3.62 -16.45
CA LYS A 406 -0.96 -4.77 -17.08
C LYS A 406 -0.40 -4.94 -18.50
N VAL A 407 -0.02 -6.15 -18.86
CA VAL A 407 0.58 -6.47 -20.16
C VAL A 407 -0.21 -7.59 -20.82
N ASP A 408 -0.82 -7.27 -21.97
CA ASP A 408 -1.45 -8.25 -22.83
C ASP A 408 -0.37 -9.04 -23.60
N LEU A 409 -0.47 -10.36 -23.54
CA LEU A 409 0.44 -11.30 -24.18
C LEU A 409 -0.30 -11.91 -25.38
N PRO A 410 -0.10 -11.40 -26.60
CA PRO A 410 -0.79 -11.93 -27.77
C PRO A 410 -0.38 -13.38 -28.03
N ILE A 411 -1.30 -14.20 -28.52
CA ILE A 411 -0.98 -15.56 -28.96
C ILE A 411 -0.97 -15.60 -30.48
N THR A 412 -0.07 -16.39 -31.06
CA THR A 412 0.08 -16.44 -32.52
C THR A 412 -0.97 -17.36 -33.15
N LEU A 413 -1.28 -18.49 -32.50
CA LEU A 413 -2.21 -19.51 -32.99
C LEU A 413 -2.96 -20.16 -31.83
N ALA A 414 -4.13 -20.75 -32.10
CA ALA A 414 -4.89 -21.54 -31.13
C ALA A 414 -4.07 -22.70 -30.50
N THR A 415 -3.07 -23.22 -31.23
CA THR A 415 -2.15 -24.25 -30.73
C THR A 415 -1.28 -23.78 -29.57
N PHE A 416 -1.25 -22.49 -29.25
CA PHE A 416 -0.64 -21.98 -28.02
C PHE A 416 -1.17 -22.71 -26.77
N TRP A 417 -2.46 -23.06 -26.77
CA TRP A 417 -3.10 -23.76 -25.66
C TRP A 417 -2.85 -25.28 -25.66
N ALA A 418 -2.11 -25.80 -26.64
CA ALA A 418 -1.70 -27.19 -26.67
C ALA A 418 -0.52 -27.40 -25.71
N GLY A 419 -0.80 -28.02 -24.58
CA GLY A 419 0.18 -28.34 -23.54
C GLY A 419 0.26 -29.84 -23.22
N ASP A 420 0.82 -30.15 -22.05
CA ASP A 420 0.90 -31.49 -21.46
C ASP A 420 -0.36 -31.89 -20.69
N GLN A 421 -1.45 -31.11 -20.80
CA GLN A 421 -2.72 -31.27 -20.10
C GLN A 421 -2.66 -30.96 -18.59
N SER A 422 -1.58 -30.38 -18.07
CA SER A 422 -1.54 -29.89 -16.67
C SER A 422 -2.36 -28.60 -16.46
N ASN A 423 -2.79 -27.95 -17.54
CA ASN A 423 -3.48 -26.65 -17.55
C ASN A 423 -2.80 -25.61 -16.66
N THR A 424 -1.48 -25.49 -16.81
CA THR A 424 -0.68 -24.50 -16.09
C THR A 424 -0.10 -23.50 -17.09
N PHE A 425 -0.38 -22.22 -16.88
CA PHE A 425 0.25 -21.13 -17.61
C PHE A 425 1.51 -20.69 -16.89
N ILE A 426 2.56 -20.40 -17.66
CA ILE A 426 3.87 -20.01 -17.18
C ILE A 426 4.26 -18.75 -17.93
N ALA A 427 4.57 -17.68 -17.20
CA ALA A 427 5.22 -16.51 -17.76
C ALA A 427 6.53 -16.26 -17.00
N ARG A 428 7.51 -15.68 -17.69
CA ARG A 428 8.80 -15.32 -17.11
C ARG A 428 9.41 -14.09 -17.77
N ILE A 429 10.08 -13.28 -16.98
CA ILE A 429 10.98 -12.23 -17.43
C ILE A 429 12.30 -12.87 -17.86
N ALA A 430 12.87 -12.38 -18.95
CA ALA A 430 14.13 -12.85 -19.51
C ALA A 430 15.16 -11.73 -19.67
N GLY A 431 14.80 -10.50 -19.33
CA GLY A 431 15.67 -9.34 -19.37
C GLY A 431 14.91 -8.04 -19.12
N ALA A 432 15.60 -7.07 -18.54
CA ALA A 432 15.11 -5.75 -18.19
C ALA A 432 16.05 -4.69 -18.77
N ASN A 433 15.51 -3.63 -19.37
CA ASN A 433 16.26 -2.50 -19.94
C ASN A 433 17.40 -2.91 -20.90
N GLY A 434 17.21 -4.00 -21.66
CA GLY A 434 18.18 -4.51 -22.63
C GLY A 434 19.36 -5.27 -22.02
N VAL A 435 19.35 -5.51 -20.70
CA VAL A 435 20.32 -6.35 -19.98
C VAL A 435 19.62 -7.55 -19.33
N ALA A 436 20.41 -8.46 -18.74
CA ALA A 436 19.87 -9.55 -17.94
C ALA A 436 19.14 -9.00 -16.72
N ASP A 437 18.03 -9.65 -16.35
CA ASP A 437 17.34 -9.34 -15.09
C ASP A 437 18.23 -9.70 -13.89
N GLU A 438 18.24 -8.86 -12.87
CA GLU A 438 19.12 -8.99 -11.72
C GLU A 438 18.60 -9.96 -10.64
N TYR A 439 17.32 -10.38 -10.67
CA TYR A 439 16.75 -11.24 -9.62
C TYR A 439 15.82 -12.35 -10.11
N ALA A 440 16.41 -13.53 -10.31
CA ALA A 440 15.66 -14.74 -10.69
C ALA A 440 14.51 -15.16 -9.76
N GLY A 441 14.44 -14.64 -8.52
CA GLY A 441 13.41 -15.01 -7.56
C GLY A 441 12.02 -14.43 -7.83
N ASN A 442 11.92 -13.37 -8.64
CA ASN A 442 10.65 -12.74 -9.03
C ASN A 442 10.42 -12.75 -10.56
N ASP A 443 11.33 -13.39 -11.31
CA ASP A 443 11.28 -13.48 -12.77
C ASP A 443 10.11 -14.32 -13.27
N GLN A 444 9.63 -15.31 -12.51
CA GLN A 444 8.66 -16.30 -13.00
C GLN A 444 7.43 -16.41 -12.10
N ALA A 445 6.27 -16.50 -12.73
CA ALA A 445 4.99 -16.79 -12.10
C ALA A 445 4.28 -17.89 -12.90
N THR A 446 3.46 -18.66 -12.18
CA THR A 446 2.66 -19.74 -12.76
C THR A 446 1.25 -19.65 -12.26
N SER A 447 0.28 -19.94 -13.12
CA SER A 447 -1.14 -19.96 -12.74
C SER A 447 -1.82 -21.21 -13.29
N PRO A 448 -2.49 -22.02 -12.45
CA PRO A 448 -3.41 -23.04 -12.92
C PRO A 448 -4.63 -22.37 -13.56
N PHE A 449 -5.22 -23.01 -14.57
CA PHE A 449 -6.40 -22.46 -15.25
C PHE A 449 -7.40 -23.54 -15.67
N ASN A 450 -8.64 -23.11 -15.86
CA ASN A 450 -9.69 -23.96 -16.43
C ASN A 450 -9.79 -23.75 -17.95
N ILE A 451 -10.00 -24.82 -18.70
CA ILE A 451 -10.32 -24.76 -20.12
C ILE A 451 -11.78 -24.26 -20.26
N PRO A 452 -12.10 -23.36 -21.21
CA PRO A 452 -13.49 -22.97 -21.49
C PRO A 452 -14.39 -24.15 -21.85
N ASP A 453 -15.71 -23.96 -21.72
CA ASP A 453 -16.71 -24.96 -22.11
C ASP A 453 -16.53 -25.37 -23.58
N ILE A 454 -16.49 -26.69 -23.82
CA ILE A 454 -16.39 -27.26 -25.17
C ILE A 454 -17.79 -27.57 -25.66
N LEU A 455 -18.20 -26.91 -26.74
CA LEU A 455 -19.47 -27.18 -27.39
C LEU A 455 -19.37 -28.41 -28.32
N PRO A 456 -20.40 -29.27 -28.37
CA PRO A 456 -20.32 -30.57 -29.04
C PRO A 456 -20.42 -30.50 -30.58
N THR A 457 -20.83 -29.36 -31.14
CA THR A 457 -21.07 -29.14 -32.55
C THR A 457 -20.47 -27.80 -32.98
N ASP A 458 -20.16 -27.68 -34.28
CA ASP A 458 -19.80 -26.41 -34.90
C ASP A 458 -21.02 -25.52 -35.16
N GLN A 459 -22.24 -26.04 -34.96
CA GLN A 459 -23.47 -25.28 -35.15
C GLN A 459 -24.12 -24.92 -33.81
N ILE A 460 -24.09 -23.63 -33.48
CA ILE A 460 -24.69 -23.09 -32.25
C ILE A 460 -25.88 -22.20 -32.57
N VAL A 461 -26.80 -22.09 -31.61
CA VAL A 461 -27.88 -21.11 -31.65
C VAL A 461 -27.72 -20.16 -30.48
N VAL A 462 -27.53 -18.88 -30.79
CA VAL A 462 -27.56 -17.80 -29.81
C VAL A 462 -28.98 -17.25 -29.75
N LYS A 463 -29.67 -17.52 -28.64
CA LYS A 463 -31.01 -17.01 -28.38
C LYS A 463 -30.93 -15.84 -27.44
N TYR A 464 -31.21 -14.65 -27.96
CA TYR A 464 -31.18 -13.41 -27.20
C TYR A 464 -32.56 -12.74 -27.22
N LYS A 465 -33.20 -12.67 -26.05
CA LYS A 465 -34.39 -11.85 -25.82
C LYS A 465 -33.96 -10.53 -25.21
N THR A 466 -34.20 -9.42 -25.90
CA THR A 466 -33.97 -8.07 -25.36
C THR A 466 -35.01 -7.72 -24.30
N ASN A 467 -34.63 -6.80 -23.42
CA ASN A 467 -35.53 -6.14 -22.47
C ASN A 467 -36.12 -4.86 -23.13
N SER A 468 -36.67 -3.93 -22.35
CA SER A 468 -37.22 -2.65 -22.82
C SER A 468 -36.15 -1.57 -23.09
N ALA A 469 -34.89 -1.80 -22.73
CA ALA A 469 -33.74 -0.91 -22.89
C ALA A 469 -32.63 -1.52 -23.80
N PRO A 470 -32.96 -2.07 -24.99
CA PRO A 470 -32.00 -2.77 -25.84
C PRO A 470 -30.85 -1.90 -26.35
N GLN A 471 -30.98 -0.57 -26.29
CA GLN A 471 -29.94 0.38 -26.68
C GLN A 471 -28.70 0.30 -25.76
N GLU A 472 -28.85 -0.24 -24.55
CA GLU A 472 -27.75 -0.45 -23.61
C GLU A 472 -26.96 -1.71 -23.94
N ASN A 473 -27.47 -2.59 -24.81
CA ASN A 473 -26.90 -3.91 -25.02
C ASN A 473 -26.14 -4.06 -26.33
N VAL A 474 -24.96 -4.65 -26.25
CA VAL A 474 -24.22 -5.12 -27.42
C VAL A 474 -23.78 -6.57 -27.22
N LEU A 475 -24.24 -7.44 -28.10
CA LEU A 475 -23.84 -8.84 -28.14
C LEU A 475 -22.73 -9.03 -29.18
N ARG A 476 -21.62 -9.67 -28.80
CA ARG A 476 -20.51 -9.96 -29.70
C ARG A 476 -20.01 -11.39 -29.54
N ILE A 477 -19.63 -12.00 -30.66
CA ILE A 477 -18.80 -13.21 -30.67
C ILE A 477 -17.52 -12.87 -31.41
N ARG A 478 -16.38 -13.15 -30.78
CA ARG A 478 -15.06 -13.02 -31.38
C ARG A 478 -14.37 -14.38 -31.41
N ASN A 479 -13.51 -14.62 -32.41
CA ASN A 479 -12.64 -15.80 -32.44
C ASN A 479 -11.38 -15.59 -31.59
N GLU A 480 -10.48 -16.57 -31.59
CA GLU A 480 -9.25 -16.60 -30.79
C GLU A 480 -8.25 -15.48 -31.13
N LEU A 481 -8.34 -14.92 -32.34
CA LEU A 481 -7.53 -13.79 -32.81
C LEU A 481 -8.21 -12.44 -32.52
N GLY A 482 -9.38 -12.44 -31.88
CA GLY A 482 -10.16 -11.24 -31.59
C GLY A 482 -11.02 -10.71 -32.75
N ALA A 483 -11.08 -11.41 -33.89
CA ALA A 483 -11.91 -11.02 -35.02
C ALA A 483 -13.40 -11.24 -34.72
N VAL A 484 -14.24 -10.25 -35.03
CA VAL A 484 -15.69 -10.31 -34.79
C VAL A 484 -16.37 -11.24 -35.79
N VAL A 485 -17.06 -12.26 -35.26
CA VAL A 485 -17.86 -13.24 -36.03
C VAL A 485 -19.33 -12.86 -36.04
N LEU A 486 -19.85 -12.39 -34.90
CA LEU A 486 -21.20 -11.85 -34.76
C LEU A 486 -21.12 -10.55 -33.97
N GLN A 487 -21.88 -9.54 -34.39
CA GLN A 487 -22.19 -8.39 -33.57
C GLN A 487 -23.66 -8.00 -33.76
N LYS A 488 -24.34 -7.74 -32.65
CA LYS A 488 -25.70 -7.21 -32.61
C LYS A 488 -25.74 -5.95 -31.76
N SER A 489 -26.22 -4.88 -32.37
CA SER A 489 -26.46 -3.56 -31.77
C SER A 489 -27.67 -2.92 -32.45
N GLY A 490 -28.23 -1.85 -31.87
CA GLY A 490 -29.42 -1.18 -32.45
C GLY A 490 -30.64 -2.09 -32.45
N LEU A 491 -30.81 -2.85 -31.37
CA LEU A 491 -31.81 -3.90 -31.26
C LEU A 491 -33.20 -3.34 -30.92
N THR A 492 -34.23 -4.10 -31.26
CA THR A 492 -35.62 -3.76 -30.95
C THR A 492 -35.99 -4.25 -29.56
N ALA A 493 -36.74 -3.45 -28.82
CA ALA A 493 -37.16 -3.78 -27.45
C ALA A 493 -38.05 -5.03 -27.44
N ASN A 494 -37.97 -5.82 -26.37
CA ASN A 494 -38.81 -7.01 -26.14
C ASN A 494 -38.85 -8.01 -27.32
N THR A 495 -37.76 -8.11 -28.07
CA THR A 495 -37.64 -8.92 -29.29
C THR A 495 -36.71 -10.10 -29.03
N THR A 496 -37.06 -11.27 -29.58
CA THR A 496 -36.20 -12.46 -29.54
C THR A 496 -35.46 -12.62 -30.87
N TYR A 497 -34.14 -12.63 -30.80
CA TYR A 497 -33.24 -12.96 -31.89
C TYR A 497 -32.74 -14.39 -31.69
N ASN A 498 -32.82 -15.20 -32.76
CA ASN A 498 -32.27 -16.56 -32.78
C ASN A 498 -31.24 -16.62 -33.91
N ASP A 499 -29.98 -16.46 -33.58
CA ASP A 499 -28.89 -16.48 -34.55
C ASP A 499 -28.26 -17.87 -34.56
N THR A 500 -28.43 -18.59 -35.68
CA THR A 500 -27.72 -19.85 -35.91
C THR A 500 -26.38 -19.57 -36.57
N LEU A 501 -25.29 -19.98 -35.94
CA LEU A 501 -23.93 -19.74 -36.40
C LEU A 501 -23.23 -21.07 -36.65
N LEU A 502 -22.46 -21.11 -37.73
CA LEU A 502 -21.45 -22.14 -37.95
C LEU A 502 -20.12 -21.59 -37.46
N LEU A 503 -19.68 -22.06 -36.29
CA LEU A 503 -18.40 -21.76 -35.66
C LEU A 503 -17.52 -23.02 -35.79
N PRO A 504 -16.59 -23.07 -36.76
CA PRO A 504 -15.63 -24.16 -36.88
C PRO A 504 -14.90 -24.43 -35.56
N ILE A 505 -14.29 -25.61 -35.42
CA ILE A 505 -13.46 -25.93 -34.25
C ILE A 505 -12.41 -24.83 -34.07
N GLY A 506 -12.47 -24.17 -32.92
CA GLY A 506 -11.67 -22.99 -32.60
C GLY A 506 -12.06 -22.49 -31.21
N CYS A 507 -11.53 -21.34 -30.82
CA CYS A 507 -11.96 -20.72 -29.57
C CYS A 507 -12.69 -19.40 -29.79
N TYR A 508 -13.75 -19.19 -29.02
CA TYR A 508 -14.63 -18.06 -29.20
C TYR A 508 -14.98 -17.44 -27.86
N THR A 509 -15.07 -16.10 -27.87
CA THR A 509 -15.52 -15.31 -26.73
C THR A 509 -16.88 -14.72 -27.06
N LEU A 510 -17.91 -15.12 -26.31
CA LEU A 510 -19.23 -14.48 -26.31
C LEU A 510 -19.24 -13.37 -25.25
N THR A 511 -19.52 -12.14 -25.64
CA THR A 511 -19.70 -11.01 -24.72
C THR A 511 -21.08 -10.40 -24.86
N MET A 512 -21.72 -10.10 -23.73
CA MET A 512 -22.92 -9.28 -23.64
C MET A 512 -22.55 -8.06 -22.79
N ASP A 513 -22.35 -6.95 -23.47
CA ASP A 513 -22.04 -5.67 -22.84
C ASP A 513 -23.36 -4.95 -22.53
N ASP A 514 -23.46 -4.36 -21.34
CA ASP A 514 -24.63 -3.60 -20.86
C ASP A 514 -24.15 -2.25 -20.30
N ASP A 515 -24.36 -1.17 -21.06
CA ASP A 515 -23.90 0.18 -20.68
C ASP A 515 -24.61 0.72 -19.42
N GLY A 516 -25.75 0.11 -19.05
CA GLY A 516 -26.50 0.42 -17.82
C GLY A 516 -25.97 -0.26 -16.56
N ASN A 517 -24.97 -1.14 -16.66
CA ASN A 517 -24.40 -1.96 -15.58
C ASN A 517 -25.45 -2.77 -14.77
N ASN A 518 -26.64 -2.99 -15.30
CA ASN A 518 -27.75 -3.67 -14.61
C ASN A 518 -28.13 -4.99 -15.31
N GLY A 519 -27.53 -5.27 -16.47
CA GLY A 519 -27.68 -6.50 -17.21
C GLY A 519 -29.08 -6.69 -17.81
N LEU A 520 -29.39 -7.91 -18.24
CA LEU A 520 -30.64 -8.18 -18.94
C LEU A 520 -31.88 -8.13 -18.04
N SER A 521 -31.72 -8.18 -16.72
CA SER A 521 -32.80 -8.09 -15.74
C SER A 521 -32.28 -7.66 -14.37
N TRP A 522 -32.87 -6.60 -13.81
CA TRP A 522 -32.46 -6.04 -12.53
C TRP A 522 -33.66 -5.62 -11.67
N TRP A 523 -33.65 -6.00 -10.39
CA TRP A 523 -34.78 -5.79 -9.50
C TRP A 523 -35.08 -4.32 -9.22
N ALA A 524 -34.05 -3.46 -9.18
CA ALA A 524 -34.21 -2.03 -8.89
C ALA A 524 -34.54 -1.21 -10.16
N ALA A 525 -34.53 -1.83 -11.34
CA ALA A 525 -34.83 -1.20 -12.61
C ALA A 525 -36.00 -1.90 -13.31
N THR A 526 -37.14 -1.98 -12.61
CA THR A 526 -38.34 -2.73 -13.04
C THR A 526 -38.86 -2.30 -14.42
N ALA A 527 -38.69 -1.02 -14.80
CA ALA A 527 -39.09 -0.49 -16.09
C ALA A 527 -38.33 -1.13 -17.27
N GLN A 528 -37.11 -1.66 -17.06
CA GLN A 528 -36.36 -2.35 -18.10
C GLN A 528 -37.01 -3.68 -18.48
N GLY A 529 -37.80 -4.29 -17.58
CA GLY A 529 -38.37 -5.61 -17.81
C GLY A 529 -37.31 -6.73 -17.73
N THR A 530 -37.48 -7.77 -18.56
CA THR A 530 -36.66 -8.98 -18.49
C THR A 530 -36.25 -9.44 -19.87
N GLY A 531 -34.95 -9.39 -20.13
CA GLY A 531 -34.28 -10.06 -21.23
C GLY A 531 -33.66 -11.39 -20.79
N SER A 532 -33.16 -12.15 -21.75
CA SER A 532 -32.42 -13.38 -21.49
C SER A 532 -31.45 -13.69 -22.61
N LEU A 533 -30.32 -14.30 -22.28
CA LEU A 533 -29.35 -14.82 -23.23
C LEU A 533 -29.16 -16.31 -22.96
N ALA A 534 -29.26 -17.12 -24.00
CA ALA A 534 -29.01 -18.54 -23.94
C ALA A 534 -28.20 -18.99 -25.16
N LEU A 535 -27.28 -19.92 -24.91
CA LEU A 535 -26.61 -20.69 -25.94
C LEU A 535 -27.26 -22.07 -26.01
N GLY A 536 -27.66 -22.48 -27.20
CA GLY A 536 -28.24 -23.79 -27.47
C GLY A 536 -27.48 -24.52 -28.58
N ASN A 537 -27.64 -25.84 -28.63
CA ASN A 537 -27.20 -26.63 -29.76
C ASN A 537 -28.26 -26.56 -30.88
N ALA A 538 -27.84 -26.35 -32.13
CA ALA A 538 -28.76 -26.26 -33.26
C ALA A 538 -29.49 -27.58 -33.59
N THR A 539 -29.05 -28.72 -33.05
CA THR A 539 -29.65 -30.03 -33.29
C THR A 539 -30.70 -30.47 -32.26
N THR A 540 -31.08 -29.64 -31.28
CA THR A 540 -32.12 -29.96 -30.27
C THR A 540 -33.04 -28.80 -29.98
#